data_AF-A0A7S1XD51-F1
#
_entry.id   AF-A0A7S1XD51-F1
#
_cell.length_a   1.000
_cell.length_b   1.000
_cell.length_c   1.000
_cell.angle_alpha   90.00
_cell.angle_beta   90.00
_cell.angle_gamma   90.00
#
_symmetry.space_group_name_H-M   'P 1'
#
loop_
_entity.id
_entity.type
_entity.pdbx_description
1 polymer ?
#
loop_
_entity_poly.entity_id
_entity_poly.type
_entity_poly.pdbx_seq_one_letter_code
_entity_poly.pdbx_strand_id
1 'polypeptide(L)'
;AGLVLHREDGVAGVVLHSGEVISCRAVVITTGTFLRGVIHVGSQSRPAGRLASSTAELARTAPPQPGRGGLVDMGKATQVGEADAAASVAATSLSEVLSTHGFKLGRLKTGTPPRLDGDTIGWAETSEQPGDEHPTPFSFRNQSTAGWVPPARQVSCHGTRTTAETEALVAAAVEAGRGARFEGPSGASASGQAEPRYCPSLESKWRRFPGRTHQVWLEPEGLTTSVVYPNGISN
;
A
#
# COMPACT_ATOMS: atom_id res chain seq x y z
N ALA A 1 13.03 9.73 19.41
CA ALA A 1 13.76 10.25 18.23
C ALA A 1 13.18 11.61 17.88
N GLY A 2 13.96 12.55 17.34
CA GLY A 2 13.48 13.91 17.14
C GLY A 2 14.47 14.81 16.40
N LEU A 3 14.08 16.08 16.24
CA LEU A 3 14.95 17.13 15.71
C LEU A 3 15.59 17.88 16.87
N VAL A 4 16.88 18.20 16.75
CA VAL A 4 17.54 19.18 17.62
C VAL A 4 17.52 20.50 16.89
N LEU A 5 16.93 21.53 17.50
CA LEU A 5 16.92 22.89 16.97
C LEU A 5 17.85 23.78 17.80
N HIS A 6 18.53 24.69 17.12
CA HIS A 6 19.22 25.83 17.72
C HIS A 6 18.21 26.85 18.26
N ARG A 7 18.68 27.73 19.15
CA ARG A 7 17.87 28.81 19.74
C ARG A 7 17.35 29.84 18.73
N GLU A 8 17.89 29.84 17.50
CA GLU A 8 17.54 30.75 16.40
C GLU A 8 16.75 30.02 15.29
N ASP A 9 15.91 29.03 15.65
CA ASP A 9 15.04 28.25 14.75
C ASP A 9 15.74 27.41 13.64
N GLY A 10 17.08 27.35 13.65
CA GLY A 10 17.87 26.50 12.75
C GLY A 10 17.99 25.05 13.22
N VAL A 11 18.14 24.09 12.30
CA VAL A 11 18.41 22.69 12.67
C VAL A 11 19.86 22.52 13.12
N ALA A 12 20.06 21.83 14.25
CA ALA A 12 21.38 21.52 14.84
C ALA A 12 21.76 20.04 14.73
N GLY A 13 20.77 19.17 14.54
CA GLY A 13 20.97 17.72 14.58
C GLY A 13 19.68 16.93 14.63
N VAL A 14 19.82 15.62 14.81
CA VAL A 14 18.74 14.67 15.05
C VAL A 14 19.04 13.82 16.28
N VAL A 15 18.01 13.53 17.08
CA VAL A 15 18.06 12.60 18.21
C VAL A 15 17.54 11.26 17.72
N LEU A 16 18.32 10.20 17.84
CA LEU A 16 17.91 8.84 17.48
C LEU A 16 16.98 8.24 18.53
N HIS A 17 16.43 7.05 18.25
CA HIS A 17 15.66 6.30 19.26
C HIS A 17 16.55 5.88 20.45
N SER A 18 17.83 5.62 20.20
CA SER A 18 18.84 5.32 21.23
C SER A 18 19.16 6.49 22.17
N GLY A 19 18.70 7.71 21.86
CA GLY A 19 19.07 8.93 22.57
C GLY A 19 20.36 9.60 22.06
N GLU A 20 21.10 8.94 21.16
CA GLU A 20 22.26 9.52 20.49
C GLU A 20 21.87 10.76 19.67
N VAL A 21 22.76 11.76 19.65
CA VAL A 21 22.60 12.98 18.86
C VAL A 21 23.58 12.98 17.70
N ILE A 22 23.05 13.04 16.48
CA ILE A 22 23.84 13.26 15.27
C ILE A 22 23.74 14.74 14.90
N SER A 23 24.84 15.47 14.99
CA SER A 23 24.91 16.88 14.60
C SER A 23 24.84 17.02 13.08
N CYS A 24 24.01 17.94 12.58
CA CYS A 24 23.96 18.28 11.16
C CYS A 24 23.40 19.69 10.95
N ARG A 25 23.70 20.28 9.79
CA ARG A 25 23.23 21.63 9.43
C ARG A 25 21.90 21.64 8.69
N ALA A 26 21.46 20.49 8.19
CA ALA A 26 20.23 20.32 7.42
C ALA A 26 19.71 18.89 7.58
N VAL A 27 18.38 18.75 7.57
CA VAL A 27 17.69 17.45 7.67
C VAL A 27 16.62 17.37 6.59
N VAL A 28 16.56 16.23 5.91
CA VAL A 28 15.50 15.90 4.96
C VAL A 28 14.62 14.83 5.58
N ILE A 29 13.32 15.11 5.71
CA ILE A 29 12.35 14.21 6.35
C ILE A 29 11.55 13.48 5.28
N THR A 30 11.70 12.15 5.20
CA THR A 30 11.02 11.29 4.21
C THR A 30 10.42 10.06 4.90
N THR A 31 9.56 10.27 5.90
CA THR A 31 8.96 9.18 6.70
C THR A 31 8.03 8.26 5.92
N GLY A 32 7.65 8.63 4.69
CA GLY A 32 6.63 7.89 3.93
C GLY A 32 5.35 7.74 4.75
N THR A 33 4.79 6.51 4.74
CA THR A 33 3.56 6.16 5.44
C THR A 33 3.73 5.87 6.95
N PHE A 34 4.94 6.01 7.49
CA PHE A 34 5.22 5.65 8.90
C PHE A 34 4.79 6.73 9.91
N LEU A 35 4.73 8.01 9.51
CA LEU A 35 4.40 9.11 10.43
C LEU A 35 2.98 8.95 11.00
N ARG A 36 2.89 8.46 12.25
CA ARG A 36 1.62 8.07 12.91
C ARG A 36 0.75 7.16 12.03
N GLY A 37 1.39 6.26 11.28
CA GLY A 37 0.74 5.34 10.35
C GLY A 37 -0.22 4.39 11.07
N VAL A 38 -1.39 4.16 10.45
CA VAL A 38 -2.39 3.20 10.92
C VAL A 38 -2.86 2.39 9.73
N ILE A 39 -2.81 1.06 9.87
CA ILE A 39 -3.34 0.12 8.88
C ILE A 39 -4.76 -0.22 9.25
N HIS A 40 -5.64 -0.21 8.26
CA HIS A 40 -7.04 -0.58 8.38
C HIS A 40 -7.33 -1.79 7.49
N VAL A 41 -7.98 -2.81 8.05
CA VAL A 41 -8.51 -3.97 7.32
C VAL A 41 -9.92 -4.22 7.83
N GLY A 42 -10.92 -3.84 7.03
CA GLY A 42 -12.31 -3.81 7.47
C GLY A 42 -12.50 -2.96 8.73
N SER A 43 -13.04 -3.57 9.79
CA SER A 43 -13.23 -2.92 11.09
C SER A 43 -12.00 -2.93 11.99
N GLN A 44 -10.95 -3.66 11.63
CA GLN A 44 -9.73 -3.78 12.43
C GLN A 44 -8.74 -2.67 12.06
N SER A 45 -8.04 -2.14 13.07
CA SER A 45 -6.98 -1.17 12.87
C SER A 45 -5.78 -1.46 13.77
N ARG A 46 -4.57 -1.20 13.27
CA ARG A 46 -3.33 -1.34 14.04
C ARG A 46 -2.32 -0.24 13.71
N PRO A 47 -1.57 0.29 14.70
CA PRO A 47 -0.46 1.19 14.43
C PRO A 47 0.63 0.49 13.60
N ALA A 48 0.91 1.01 12.40
CA ALA A 48 1.97 0.54 11.52
C ALA A 48 2.09 1.46 10.29
N GLY A 49 3.32 1.61 9.77
CA GLY A 49 3.54 2.34 8.51
C GLY A 49 3.28 1.50 7.25
N ARG A 50 3.56 0.20 7.30
CA ARG A 50 3.41 -0.74 6.17
C ARG A 50 2.92 -2.10 6.66
N LEU A 51 2.25 -2.83 5.77
CA LEU A 51 1.93 -4.23 5.99
C LEU A 51 3.26 -4.99 5.98
N ALA A 52 3.52 -5.84 6.97
CA ALA A 52 4.79 -6.57 7.05
C ALA A 52 5.01 -7.39 5.77
N SER A 53 6.25 -7.38 5.25
CA SER A 53 6.65 -8.01 3.99
C SER A 53 6.59 -9.54 3.97
N SER A 54 6.20 -10.19 5.08
CA SER A 54 6.08 -11.65 5.18
C SER A 54 4.75 -12.21 4.69
N THR A 55 3.87 -11.42 4.06
CA THR A 55 2.61 -11.96 3.51
C THR A 55 2.83 -13.01 2.42
N ALA A 56 3.97 -12.97 1.72
CA ALA A 56 4.37 -14.04 0.79
C ALA A 56 4.69 -15.38 1.50
N GLU A 57 5.02 -15.35 2.79
CA GLU A 57 5.32 -16.53 3.59
C GLU A 57 4.07 -17.10 4.28
N LEU A 58 3.15 -16.23 4.72
CA LEU A 58 1.87 -16.63 5.33
C LEU A 58 0.93 -17.38 4.37
N ALA A 59 0.98 -17.09 3.07
CA ALA A 59 0.17 -17.78 2.06
C ALA A 59 0.59 -19.26 1.87
N ARG A 60 1.84 -19.63 2.17
CA ARG A 60 2.35 -20.99 2.00
C ARG A 60 2.02 -21.94 3.15
N THR A 61 1.56 -21.43 4.29
CA THR A 61 1.37 -22.24 5.51
C THR A 61 -0.09 -22.57 5.83
N ALA A 62 -1.05 -22.06 5.08
CA ALA A 62 -2.47 -22.35 5.32
C ALA A 62 -2.93 -23.54 4.43
N PRO A 63 -3.31 -24.70 5.00
CA PRO A 63 -3.86 -25.78 4.20
C PRO A 63 -5.20 -25.36 3.58
N PRO A 64 -5.51 -25.79 2.33
CA PRO A 64 -6.80 -25.50 1.71
C PRO A 64 -7.90 -26.19 2.51
N GLN A 65 -8.77 -25.40 3.15
CA GLN A 65 -9.96 -25.91 3.82
C GLN A 65 -11.12 -25.97 2.82
N PRO A 66 -11.66 -27.16 2.51
CA PRO A 66 -12.80 -27.25 1.62
C PRO A 66 -14.07 -26.78 2.35
N GLY A 67 -14.83 -25.87 1.73
CA GLY A 67 -16.26 -25.72 2.02
C GLY A 67 -16.71 -24.62 3.00
N ARG A 68 -15.93 -23.57 3.27
CA ARG A 68 -16.45 -22.36 3.94
C ARG A 68 -15.80 -21.09 3.38
N GLY A 69 -16.60 -20.22 2.78
CA GLY A 69 -16.27 -18.81 2.52
C GLY A 69 -16.15 -18.03 3.82
N GLY A 70 -15.14 -18.35 4.62
CA GLY A 70 -14.81 -17.69 5.88
C GLY A 70 -13.51 -16.90 5.72
N LEU A 71 -13.55 -15.62 6.14
CA LEU A 71 -12.36 -14.82 6.38
C LEU A 71 -11.34 -15.67 7.16
N VAL A 72 -10.12 -15.79 6.64
CA VAL A 72 -8.99 -16.40 7.35
C VAL A 72 -8.85 -15.67 8.69
N ASP A 73 -8.93 -16.43 9.79
CA ASP A 73 -8.67 -15.91 11.13
C ASP A 73 -7.21 -15.41 11.17
N MET A 74 -7.04 -14.10 11.28
CA MET A 74 -5.75 -13.41 11.44
C MET A 74 -5.22 -13.63 12.87
N GLY A 75 -5.19 -14.89 13.31
CA GLY A 75 -4.61 -15.31 14.57
C GLY A 75 -3.12 -15.02 14.58
N LYS A 76 -2.72 -14.06 15.43
CA LYS A 76 -1.35 -13.71 15.82
C LYS A 76 -0.30 -13.86 14.70
N ALA A 77 -0.22 -12.84 13.85
CA ALA A 77 1.01 -12.53 13.11
C ALA A 77 2.13 -12.11 14.10
N THR A 78 2.67 -13.06 14.86
CA THR A 78 3.86 -12.89 15.69
C THR A 78 5.09 -13.06 14.82
N GLN A 79 5.45 -11.99 14.12
CA GLN A 79 6.81 -11.49 13.94
C GLN A 79 6.70 -10.25 13.07
N VAL A 80 6.44 -9.13 13.73
CA VAL A 80 6.62 -7.83 13.13
C VAL A 80 8.10 -7.75 12.73
N GLY A 81 8.40 -7.38 11.49
CA GLY A 81 9.76 -7.03 11.10
C GLY A 81 10.22 -5.92 12.03
N GLU A 82 11.17 -6.21 12.91
CA GLU A 82 11.62 -5.34 14.01
C GLU A 82 11.95 -3.92 13.52
N ALA A 83 12.47 -3.81 12.29
CA ALA A 83 12.74 -2.56 11.59
C ALA A 83 11.48 -1.71 11.32
N ASP A 84 10.39 -2.31 10.86
CA ASP A 84 9.13 -1.57 10.58
C ASP A 84 8.48 -1.08 11.87
N ALA A 85 8.56 -1.88 12.94
CA ALA A 85 8.13 -1.47 14.27
C ALA A 85 8.95 -0.28 14.79
N ALA A 86 10.28 -0.38 14.72
CA ALA A 86 11.20 0.68 15.14
C ALA A 86 10.98 1.97 14.34
N ALA A 87 10.78 1.86 13.02
CA ALA A 87 10.46 2.99 12.15
C ALA A 87 9.13 3.66 12.53
N SER A 88 8.10 2.85 12.85
CA SER A 88 6.80 3.38 13.29
C SER A 88 6.88 4.13 14.62
N VAL A 89 7.68 3.63 15.57
CA VAL A 89 7.92 4.30 16.86
C VAL A 89 8.67 5.62 16.66
N ALA A 90 9.77 5.60 15.91
CA ALA A 90 10.57 6.79 15.63
C ALA A 90 9.76 7.88 14.91
N ALA A 91 8.97 7.50 13.91
CA ALA A 91 8.12 8.43 13.17
C ALA A 91 7.01 9.03 14.04
N THR A 92 6.49 8.29 15.03
CA THR A 92 5.52 8.84 15.98
C THR A 92 6.15 9.96 16.81
N SER A 93 7.35 9.74 17.38
CA SER A 93 8.04 10.79 18.14
C SER A 93 8.40 12.03 17.29
N LEU A 94 8.75 11.84 16.01
CA LEU A 94 9.01 12.96 15.11
C LEU A 94 7.77 13.83 14.88
N SER A 95 6.57 13.23 14.82
CA SER A 95 5.33 13.98 14.63
C SER A 95 5.01 14.91 15.80
N GLU A 96 5.38 14.52 17.02
CA GLU A 96 5.20 15.33 18.24
C GLU A 96 6.15 16.54 18.22
N VAL A 97 7.41 16.32 17.82
CA VAL A 97 8.39 17.40 17.63
C VAL A 97 7.90 18.40 16.59
N LEU A 98 7.48 17.93 15.41
CA LEU A 98 6.95 18.81 14.37
C LEU A 98 5.75 19.63 14.86
N SER A 99 4.82 19.00 15.58
CA SER A 99 3.66 19.68 16.15
C SER A 99 4.06 20.74 17.18
N THR A 100 5.05 20.44 18.03
CA THR A 100 5.57 21.35 19.07
C THR A 100 6.21 22.60 18.44
N HIS A 101 6.78 22.48 17.25
CA HIS A 101 7.33 23.59 16.47
C HIS A 101 6.32 24.26 15.53
N GLY A 102 5.02 24.09 15.78
CA GLY A 102 3.96 24.83 15.07
C GLY A 102 3.62 24.30 13.68
N PHE A 103 4.15 23.15 13.25
CA PHE A 103 3.74 22.54 11.99
C PHE A 103 2.31 21.99 12.09
N LYS A 104 1.48 22.33 11.11
CA LYS A 104 0.14 21.76 10.98
C LYS A 104 0.24 20.35 10.37
N LEU A 105 -0.22 19.35 11.11
CA LEU A 105 -0.25 17.96 10.64
C LEU A 105 -1.66 17.55 10.23
N GLY A 106 -1.77 16.87 9.10
CA GLY A 106 -3.00 16.26 8.60
C GLY A 106 -2.89 14.74 8.51
N ARG A 107 -4.00 14.08 8.16
CA ARG A 107 -4.02 12.64 7.86
C ARG A 107 -4.51 12.41 6.43
N LEU A 108 -3.72 11.63 5.70
CA LEU A 108 -4.05 11.12 4.38
C LEU A 108 -4.23 9.61 4.47
N LYS A 109 -5.07 9.06 3.59
CA LYS A 109 -5.34 7.63 3.48
C LYS A 109 -5.10 7.18 2.06
N THR A 110 -4.49 6.00 1.91
CA THR A 110 -4.30 5.31 0.63
C THR A 110 -4.58 3.83 0.83
N GLY A 111 -5.29 3.22 -0.11
CA GLY A 111 -5.54 1.78 -0.14
C GLY A 111 -4.51 1.02 -0.97
N THR A 112 -4.41 -0.28 -0.74
CA THR A 112 -3.64 -1.23 -1.57
C THR A 112 -4.48 -2.48 -1.77
N PRO A 113 -4.39 -3.15 -2.94
CA PRO A 113 -5.08 -4.43 -3.11
C PRO A 113 -4.44 -5.53 -2.25
N PRO A 114 -5.17 -6.63 -2.00
CA PRO A 114 -4.57 -7.86 -1.53
C PRO A 114 -3.57 -8.39 -2.57
N ARG A 115 -2.60 -9.18 -2.11
CA ARG A 115 -1.69 -9.91 -3.01
C ARG A 115 -2.28 -11.28 -3.28
N LEU A 116 -2.22 -11.71 -4.53
CA LEU A 116 -2.73 -13.01 -4.97
C LEU A 116 -1.57 -13.99 -5.15
N ASP A 117 -1.85 -15.28 -4.94
CA ASP A 117 -0.94 -16.35 -5.34
C ASP A 117 -1.19 -16.69 -6.81
N GLY A 118 -0.21 -16.41 -7.67
CA GLY A 118 -0.27 -16.58 -9.11
C GLY A 118 -0.46 -18.03 -9.54
N ASP A 119 -0.10 -19.01 -8.71
CA ASP A 119 -0.31 -20.43 -9.00
C ASP A 119 -1.79 -20.82 -8.91
N THR A 120 -2.63 -19.97 -8.32
CA THR A 120 -4.08 -20.16 -8.18
C THR A 120 -4.91 -19.41 -9.21
N ILE A 121 -4.28 -18.65 -10.10
CA ILE A 121 -4.96 -17.82 -11.10
C ILE A 121 -5.25 -18.64 -12.37
N GLY A 122 -6.49 -18.60 -12.83
CA GLY A 122 -6.89 -19.13 -14.15
C GLY A 122 -6.39 -18.26 -15.29
N TRP A 123 -5.08 -18.25 -15.56
CA TRP A 123 -4.45 -17.36 -16.55
C TRP A 123 -5.04 -17.49 -17.97
N ALA A 124 -5.55 -18.65 -18.34
CA ALA A 124 -6.22 -18.89 -19.62
C ALA A 124 -7.51 -18.05 -19.80
N GLU A 125 -8.11 -17.56 -18.72
CA GLU A 125 -9.30 -16.71 -18.73
C GLU A 125 -8.95 -15.21 -18.75
N THR A 126 -7.66 -14.88 -18.82
CA THR A 126 -7.15 -13.51 -18.82
C THR A 126 -6.57 -13.15 -20.18
N SER A 127 -6.51 -11.85 -20.49
CA SER A 127 -5.84 -11.37 -21.69
C SER A 127 -4.38 -11.05 -21.38
N GLU A 128 -3.44 -11.76 -21.97
CA GLU A 128 -2.02 -11.39 -21.89
C GLU A 128 -1.77 -10.00 -22.49
N GLN A 129 -0.92 -9.23 -21.83
CA GLN A 129 -0.39 -7.96 -22.31
C GLN A 129 1.14 -7.96 -22.14
N PRO A 130 1.90 -8.25 -23.20
CA PRO A 130 3.35 -8.14 -23.17
C PRO A 130 3.78 -6.67 -23.14
N GLY A 131 5.05 -6.44 -22.76
CA GLY A 131 5.69 -5.15 -22.97
C GLY A 131 5.95 -4.85 -24.45
N ASP A 132 6.43 -3.64 -24.73
CA ASP A 132 6.80 -3.24 -26.09
C ASP A 132 7.92 -4.12 -26.66
N GLU A 133 7.85 -4.42 -27.96
CA GLU A 133 8.89 -5.16 -28.69
C GLU A 133 10.26 -4.45 -28.64
N HIS A 134 10.23 -3.12 -28.61
CA HIS A 134 11.40 -2.25 -28.50
C HIS A 134 11.27 -1.35 -27.28
N PRO A 135 11.58 -1.86 -26.07
CA PRO A 135 11.36 -1.12 -24.84
C PRO A 135 12.26 0.11 -24.75
N THR A 136 11.67 1.24 -24.38
CA THR A 136 12.41 2.48 -24.18
C THR A 136 13.00 2.53 -22.76
N PRO A 137 14.32 2.71 -22.58
CA PRO A 137 14.88 2.86 -21.26
C PRO A 137 14.45 4.19 -20.61
N PHE A 138 14.17 4.14 -19.31
CA PHE A 138 13.87 5.32 -18.51
C PHE A 138 15.05 6.31 -18.40
N SER A 139 16.29 5.83 -18.43
CA SER A 139 17.50 6.65 -18.25
C SER A 139 18.12 7.07 -19.57
N PHE A 140 18.42 8.36 -19.74
CA PHE A 140 19.15 8.88 -20.91
C PHE A 140 20.50 8.21 -21.13
N ARG A 141 21.17 7.75 -20.06
CA ARG A 141 22.45 7.02 -20.17
C ARG A 141 22.30 5.68 -20.88
N ASN A 142 21.15 5.04 -20.71
CA ASN A 142 20.83 3.79 -21.40
C ASN A 142 20.36 4.07 -22.83
N GLN A 143 19.63 5.18 -23.06
CA GLN A 143 19.24 5.62 -24.42
C GLN A 143 20.45 5.91 -25.31
N SER A 144 21.55 6.42 -24.74
CA SER A 144 22.81 6.63 -25.47
C SER A 144 23.56 5.33 -25.80
N THR A 145 23.12 4.18 -25.30
CA THR A 145 23.71 2.88 -25.63
C THR A 145 23.00 2.32 -26.86
N ALA A 146 23.72 2.22 -27.98
CA ALA A 146 23.18 1.62 -29.20
C ALA A 146 22.78 0.15 -28.97
N GLY A 147 21.57 -0.22 -29.38
CA GLY A 147 21.07 -1.59 -29.21
C GLY A 147 20.77 -1.97 -27.76
N TRP A 148 20.50 -0.98 -26.88
CA TRP A 148 20.13 -1.27 -25.50
C TRP A 148 18.89 -2.17 -25.42
N VAL A 149 18.98 -3.18 -24.56
CA VAL A 149 17.86 -4.03 -24.15
C VAL A 149 17.80 -4.09 -22.62
N PRO A 150 16.62 -4.29 -22.03
CA PRO A 150 16.49 -4.46 -20.59
C PRO A 150 17.38 -5.62 -20.12
N PRO A 151 18.23 -5.42 -19.10
CA PRO A 151 19.11 -6.48 -18.61
C PRO A 151 18.33 -7.60 -17.91
N ALA A 152 17.14 -7.29 -17.39
CA ALA A 152 16.24 -8.25 -16.79
C ALA A 152 15.24 -8.78 -17.81
N ARG A 153 14.91 -10.08 -17.69
CA ARG A 153 13.81 -10.71 -18.44
C ARG A 153 12.53 -9.88 -18.27
N GLN A 154 11.89 -9.57 -19.39
CA GLN A 154 10.55 -8.98 -19.41
C GLN A 154 9.51 -10.08 -19.15
N VAL A 155 8.45 -9.74 -18.42
CA VAL A 155 7.30 -10.61 -18.17
C VAL A 155 6.02 -9.88 -18.55
N SER A 156 5.00 -10.62 -18.96
CA SER A 156 3.71 -10.04 -19.33
C SER A 156 2.88 -9.72 -18.10
N CYS A 157 2.05 -8.68 -18.22
CA CYS A 157 0.91 -8.48 -17.32
C CYS A 157 -0.32 -9.13 -17.94
N HIS A 158 -1.39 -9.31 -17.16
CA HIS A 158 -2.64 -9.88 -17.67
C HIS A 158 -3.85 -9.02 -17.30
N GLY A 159 -4.70 -8.76 -18.28
CA GLY A 159 -5.93 -8.00 -18.11
C GLY A 159 -7.13 -8.89 -17.77
N THR A 160 -7.91 -8.47 -16.78
CA THR A 160 -9.24 -9.00 -16.47
C THR A 160 -10.18 -7.87 -16.05
N ARG A 161 -11.44 -8.18 -15.73
CA ARG A 161 -12.46 -7.17 -15.42
C ARG A 161 -13.35 -7.58 -14.26
N THR A 162 -13.83 -6.59 -13.50
CA THR A 162 -14.89 -6.81 -12.53
C THR A 162 -16.21 -7.11 -13.23
N THR A 163 -17.07 -7.88 -12.56
CA THR A 163 -18.40 -8.27 -13.06
C THR A 163 -19.51 -7.67 -12.19
N ALA A 164 -20.75 -7.83 -12.62
CA ALA A 164 -21.91 -7.49 -11.79
C ALA A 164 -21.94 -8.29 -10.47
N GLU A 165 -21.40 -9.51 -10.47
CA GLU A 165 -21.24 -10.30 -9.25
C GLU A 165 -20.21 -9.67 -8.30
N THR A 166 -19.07 -9.19 -8.83
CA THR A 166 -18.11 -8.43 -8.03
C THR A 166 -18.77 -7.21 -7.38
N GLU A 167 -19.58 -6.48 -8.14
CA GLU A 167 -20.33 -5.32 -7.65
C GLU A 167 -21.30 -5.70 -6.53
N ALA A 168 -22.06 -6.78 -6.70
CA ALA A 168 -22.97 -7.30 -5.68
C ALA A 168 -22.24 -7.69 -4.39
N LEU A 169 -21.05 -8.30 -4.49
CA LEU A 169 -20.22 -8.64 -3.32
C LEU A 169 -19.74 -7.40 -2.58
N VAL A 170 -19.30 -6.37 -3.30
CA VAL A 170 -18.88 -5.09 -2.72
C VAL A 170 -20.05 -4.41 -2.01
N ALA A 171 -21.21 -4.33 -2.66
CA ALA A 171 -22.41 -3.75 -2.08
C ALA A 171 -22.81 -4.48 -0.78
N ALA A 172 -22.89 -5.82 -0.81
CA ALA A 172 -23.23 -6.62 0.37
C ALA A 172 -22.20 -6.48 1.51
N ALA A 173 -20.91 -6.29 1.20
CA ALA A 173 -19.88 -6.05 2.20
C ALA A 173 -20.03 -4.66 2.85
N VAL A 174 -20.33 -3.63 2.06
CA VAL A 174 -20.59 -2.28 2.55
C VAL A 174 -21.84 -2.25 3.43
N GLU A 175 -22.95 -2.83 2.96
CA GLU A 175 -24.22 -2.91 3.71
C GLU A 175 -24.06 -3.64 5.05
N ALA A 176 -23.23 -4.68 5.08
CA ALA A 176 -22.90 -5.40 6.31
C ALA A 176 -21.90 -4.67 7.24
N GLY A 177 -21.52 -3.43 6.93
CA GLY A 177 -20.59 -2.64 7.74
C GLY A 177 -19.16 -3.18 7.76
N ARG A 178 -18.80 -3.99 6.76
CA ARG A 178 -17.44 -4.54 6.56
C ARG A 178 -16.58 -3.69 5.62
N GLY A 179 -17.20 -2.73 4.93
CA GLY A 179 -16.45 -1.76 4.14
C GLY A 179 -15.65 -0.79 5.00
N ALA A 180 -14.79 0.01 4.37
CA ALA A 180 -14.04 1.04 5.07
C ALA A 180 -15.01 2.03 5.73
N ARG A 181 -15.20 1.92 7.06
CA ARG A 181 -16.15 2.71 7.89
C ARG A 181 -15.91 4.22 7.89
N PHE A 182 -14.94 4.68 7.12
CA PHE A 182 -14.51 6.06 7.11
C PHE A 182 -15.06 6.83 5.94
N GLU A 183 -15.72 6.22 4.95
CA GLU A 183 -16.19 6.96 3.77
C GLU A 183 -17.50 7.72 4.04
N GLY A 184 -17.45 9.06 4.06
CA GLY A 184 -18.64 9.90 4.03
C GLY A 184 -19.25 9.97 2.62
N PRO A 185 -20.49 10.46 2.47
CA PRO A 185 -21.25 10.45 1.21
C PRO A 185 -20.56 11.19 0.03
N SER A 186 -19.55 12.01 0.31
CA SER A 186 -18.83 12.85 -0.65
C SER A 186 -17.37 12.43 -0.91
N GLY A 187 -16.94 11.27 -0.41
CA GLY A 187 -15.51 10.87 -0.44
C GLY A 187 -14.62 11.67 0.52
N ALA A 188 -15.23 12.50 1.37
CA ALA A 188 -14.57 13.03 2.57
C ALA A 188 -14.78 12.01 3.69
N SER A 189 -13.70 11.67 4.40
CA SER A 189 -13.84 10.74 5.50
C SER A 189 -14.71 11.30 6.62
N ALA A 190 -15.58 10.48 7.22
CA ALA A 190 -16.34 10.82 8.42
C ALA A 190 -15.45 11.26 9.60
N SER A 191 -14.14 10.98 9.55
CA SER A 191 -13.13 11.39 10.53
C SER A 191 -12.21 12.54 10.05
N GLY A 192 -12.59 13.29 9.00
CA GLY A 192 -11.83 14.45 8.52
C GLY A 192 -10.55 14.11 7.74
N GLN A 193 -10.39 12.85 7.32
CA GLN A 193 -9.27 12.42 6.48
C GLN A 193 -9.58 12.71 4.99
N ALA A 194 -8.66 13.39 4.31
CA ALA A 194 -8.77 13.61 2.88
C ALA A 194 -8.28 12.36 2.13
N GLU A 195 -9.14 11.77 1.31
CA GLU A 195 -8.74 10.71 0.38
C GLU A 195 -8.25 11.32 -0.95
N PRO A 196 -7.25 10.71 -1.62
CA PRO A 196 -6.88 11.08 -2.97
C PRO A 196 -8.09 10.98 -3.89
N ARG A 197 -8.43 12.07 -4.59
CA ARG A 197 -9.58 12.09 -5.50
C ARG A 197 -9.48 11.08 -6.65
N TYR A 198 -8.26 10.64 -6.99
CA TYR A 198 -7.91 9.99 -8.27
C TYR A 198 -7.52 8.50 -8.18
N CYS A 199 -7.44 7.90 -7.00
CA CYS A 199 -7.16 6.45 -6.83
C CYS A 199 -8.15 5.78 -5.85
N PRO A 200 -9.45 5.74 -6.20
CA PRO A 200 -10.48 5.22 -5.30
C PRO A 200 -10.32 3.72 -5.05
N SER A 201 -10.68 3.31 -3.83
CA SER A 201 -10.97 1.91 -3.50
C SER A 201 -12.03 1.34 -4.44
N LEU A 202 -12.14 0.01 -4.54
CA LEU A 202 -13.20 -0.63 -5.31
C LEU A 202 -14.59 -0.21 -4.80
N GLU A 203 -14.74 -0.03 -3.48
CA GLU A 203 -15.95 0.51 -2.86
C GLU A 203 -16.25 1.94 -3.34
N SER A 204 -15.26 2.83 -3.35
CA SER A 204 -15.42 4.20 -3.84
C SER A 204 -15.73 4.24 -5.34
N LYS A 205 -15.15 3.33 -6.14
CA LYS A 205 -15.48 3.21 -7.58
C LYS A 205 -16.93 2.81 -7.77
N TRP A 206 -17.40 1.80 -7.04
CA TRP A 206 -18.80 1.37 -7.04
C TRP A 206 -19.76 2.50 -6.63
N ARG A 207 -19.50 3.18 -5.49
CA ARG A 207 -20.35 4.28 -5.00
C ARG A 207 -20.46 5.43 -6.02
N ARG A 208 -19.38 5.74 -6.73
CA ARG A 208 -19.33 6.86 -7.70
C ARG A 208 -19.83 6.47 -9.09
N PHE A 209 -19.65 5.22 -9.50
CA PHE A 209 -19.91 4.75 -10.85
C PHE A 209 -20.63 3.39 -10.84
N PRO A 210 -21.87 3.32 -10.32
CA PRO A 210 -22.61 2.06 -10.22
C PRO A 210 -22.89 1.44 -11.60
N GLY A 211 -22.92 0.11 -11.66
CA GLY A 211 -23.18 -0.67 -12.88
C GLY A 211 -22.04 -0.66 -13.91
N ARG A 212 -20.85 -0.14 -13.56
CA ARG A 212 -19.69 -0.13 -14.45
C ARG A 212 -18.77 -1.32 -14.18
N THR A 213 -18.30 -1.96 -15.25
CA THR A 213 -17.17 -2.87 -15.18
C THR A 213 -15.85 -2.09 -15.14
N HIS A 214 -14.91 -2.53 -14.31
CA HIS A 214 -13.60 -1.91 -14.14
C HIS A 214 -12.50 -2.86 -14.61
N GLN A 215 -11.54 -2.31 -15.35
CA GLN A 215 -10.32 -3.03 -15.73
C GLN A 215 -9.47 -3.32 -14.49
N VAL A 216 -8.96 -4.54 -14.42
CA VAL A 216 -7.99 -5.01 -13.44
C VAL A 216 -6.77 -5.53 -14.18
N TRP A 217 -5.58 -5.13 -13.74
CA TRP A 217 -4.31 -5.63 -14.26
C TRP A 217 -3.65 -6.53 -13.22
N LEU A 218 -3.38 -7.77 -13.60
CA LEU A 218 -2.63 -8.73 -12.82
C LEU A 218 -1.14 -8.55 -13.16
N GLU A 219 -0.41 -7.99 -12.22
CA GLU A 219 0.99 -7.58 -12.39
C GLU A 219 1.89 -8.49 -11.52
N PRO A 220 2.78 -9.31 -12.10
CA PRO A 220 3.73 -10.09 -11.32
C PRO A 220 4.66 -9.19 -10.47
N GLU A 221 4.76 -9.42 -9.16
CA GLU A 221 5.60 -8.58 -8.27
C GLU A 221 7.11 -8.89 -8.38
N GLY A 222 7.50 -10.00 -9.02
CA GLY A 222 8.90 -10.33 -9.23
C GLY A 222 9.13 -11.55 -10.12
N LEU A 223 10.38 -11.76 -10.51
CA LEU A 223 10.76 -12.83 -11.45
C LEU A 223 10.84 -14.23 -10.83
N THR A 224 10.86 -14.30 -9.49
CA THR A 224 11.11 -15.53 -8.71
C THR A 224 10.05 -15.79 -7.64
N THR A 225 8.91 -15.12 -7.73
CA THR A 225 7.79 -15.25 -6.78
C THR A 225 6.50 -15.49 -7.57
N SER A 226 5.56 -16.24 -6.99
CA SER A 226 4.21 -16.38 -7.53
C SER A 226 3.31 -15.20 -7.15
N VAL A 227 3.79 -14.23 -6.35
CA VAL A 227 2.96 -13.10 -5.89
C VAL A 227 2.55 -12.18 -7.04
N VAL A 228 1.26 -11.92 -7.15
CA VAL A 228 0.64 -11.05 -8.15
C VAL A 228 -0.08 -9.88 -7.49
N TYR A 229 0.13 -8.69 -8.02
CA TYR A 229 -0.56 -7.45 -7.64
C TYR A 229 -1.75 -7.21 -8.57
N PRO A 230 -3.01 -7.26 -8.08
CA PRO A 230 -4.18 -7.00 -8.90
C PRO A 230 -4.50 -5.49 -8.90
N ASN A 231 -3.80 -4.75 -9.74
CA ASN A 231 -3.98 -3.32 -9.90
C ASN A 231 -5.41 -2.98 -10.35
N GLY A 232 -6.06 -2.08 -9.63
CA GLY A 232 -7.43 -1.65 -9.89
C GLY A 232 -8.46 -2.07 -8.84
N ILE A 233 -8.11 -2.97 -7.90
CA ILE A 233 -9.02 -3.45 -6.84
C ILE A 233 -8.49 -3.15 -5.42
N SER A 234 -7.94 -1.97 -5.20
CA SER A 234 -7.56 -1.51 -3.85
C SER A 234 -8.76 -1.43 -2.91
N ASN A 235 -8.52 -1.72 -1.62
CA ASN A 235 -9.47 -1.47 -0.52
C ASN A 235 -8.96 -0.38 0.41
#